data_AF-A0A2S5R297-F1
#
_entry.id   AF-A0A2S5R297-F1
#
_cell.length_a   1.000
_cell.length_b   1.000
_cell.length_c   1.000
_cell.angle_alpha   90.00
_cell.angle_beta   90.00
_cell.angle_gamma   90.00
#
_symmetry.space_group_name_H-M   'P 1'
#
loop_
_entity.id
_entity.type
_entity.pdbx_description
1 polymer ?
#
loop_
_entity_poly.entity_id
_entity_poly.type
_entity_poly.pdbx_seq_one_letter_code
_entity_poly.pdbx_strand_id
1 'polypeptide(L)'
;MEIITRSQAKSQGLTRYFTGVPCKHGHISEKLVSSATCLECIKLDSAKRRKEKWPVVHETYKRYTKNNKIRVNHIARKCYMNKDKNVRTTTQFERRQANYANYLLSRVKGRAKHNNMEFDITIDDITIPEVCPIFGIPLSFNKNHNRDNTPSLDRVDNSKGYIKGNVQVISMRANRLKSDATLSELRALINYMEQYIHES
;
A
#
# COMPACT_ATOMS: atom_id res chain seq x y z
N MET A 1 13.52 -32.05 23.18
CA MET A 1 12.75 -31.77 24.41
C MET A 1 12.98 -32.92 25.34
N GLU A 2 13.33 -32.64 26.60
CA GLU A 2 13.49 -33.69 27.61
C GLU A 2 12.11 -34.26 27.96
N ILE A 3 11.98 -35.59 27.99
CA ILE A 3 10.74 -36.27 28.36
C ILE A 3 10.74 -36.39 29.88
N ILE A 4 9.90 -35.60 30.54
CA ILE A 4 9.77 -35.56 32.00
C ILE A 4 8.32 -35.67 32.42
N THR A 5 8.10 -36.33 33.55
CA THR A 5 6.77 -36.44 34.16
C THR A 5 6.37 -35.12 34.83
N ARG A 6 5.06 -34.95 35.07
CA ARG A 6 4.53 -33.80 35.81
C ARG A 6 5.15 -33.66 37.21
N SER A 7 5.43 -34.78 37.88
CA SER A 7 6.01 -34.80 39.22
C SER A 7 7.45 -34.27 39.20
N GLN A 8 8.27 -34.77 38.26
CA GLN A 8 9.64 -34.29 38.04
C GLN A 8 9.66 -32.79 37.69
N ALA A 9 8.76 -32.36 36.81
CA ALA A 9 8.65 -30.94 36.49
C ALA A 9 8.26 -30.08 37.72
N LYS A 10 7.39 -30.60 38.59
CA LYS A 10 6.99 -29.92 39.82
C LYS A 10 8.14 -29.84 40.83
N SER A 11 8.91 -30.90 41.01
CA SER A 11 10.09 -30.89 41.90
C SER A 11 11.20 -29.99 41.37
N GLN A 12 11.32 -29.85 40.04
CA GLN A 12 12.23 -28.92 39.39
C GLN A 12 11.71 -27.48 39.32
N GLY A 13 10.50 -27.20 39.83
CA GLY A 13 9.90 -25.85 39.81
C GLY A 13 9.50 -25.35 38.43
N LEU A 14 9.39 -26.24 37.43
CA LEU A 14 9.00 -25.87 36.07
C LEU A 14 7.50 -25.53 35.99
N THR A 15 7.15 -24.64 35.08
CA THR A 15 5.73 -24.26 34.82
C THR A 15 5.06 -25.17 33.77
N ARG A 16 5.87 -25.92 33.02
CA ARG A 16 5.46 -26.78 31.90
C ARG A 16 6.27 -28.08 31.89
N TYR A 17 5.72 -29.11 31.27
CA TYR A 17 6.38 -30.41 31.12
C TYR A 17 5.98 -31.08 29.81
N PHE A 18 6.83 -31.96 29.30
CA PHE A 18 6.62 -32.69 28.05
C PHE A 18 6.77 -34.20 28.29
N THR A 19 5.78 -34.97 27.86
CA THR A 19 5.72 -36.42 28.10
C THR A 19 5.95 -37.26 26.84
N GLY A 20 6.06 -36.64 25.65
CA GLY A 20 6.07 -37.36 24.37
C GLY A 20 4.72 -38.00 23.98
N VAL A 21 3.79 -38.15 24.93
CA VAL A 21 2.49 -38.79 24.72
C VAL A 21 1.44 -37.76 24.24
N PRO A 22 0.66 -38.09 23.20
CA PRO A 22 -0.41 -37.22 22.73
C PRO A 22 -1.46 -36.95 23.82
N CYS A 23 -2.03 -35.75 23.82
CA CYS A 23 -3.20 -35.46 24.67
C CYS A 23 -4.46 -36.15 24.14
N LYS A 24 -5.58 -36.03 24.88
CA LYS A 24 -6.90 -36.58 24.48
C LYS A 24 -7.44 -36.09 23.13
N HIS A 25 -6.88 -35.00 22.61
CA HIS A 25 -7.22 -34.43 21.29
C HIS A 25 -6.14 -34.72 20.23
N GLY A 26 -5.19 -35.63 20.51
CA GLY A 26 -4.14 -36.02 19.58
C GLY A 26 -2.90 -35.13 19.53
N HIS A 27 -2.90 -33.97 20.20
CA HIS A 27 -1.73 -33.07 20.16
C HIS A 27 -0.54 -33.61 20.97
N ILE A 28 0.63 -33.65 20.35
CA ILE A 28 1.92 -33.87 21.00
C ILE A 28 2.52 -32.50 21.33
N SER A 29 2.30 -32.02 22.54
CA SER A 29 2.81 -30.72 23.00
C SER A 29 3.14 -30.74 24.48
N GLU A 30 3.84 -29.70 24.95
CA GLU A 30 3.96 -29.40 26.36
C GLU A 30 2.59 -29.26 27.03
N LYS A 31 2.56 -29.56 28.32
CA LYS A 31 1.39 -29.44 29.20
C LYS A 31 1.75 -28.53 30.38
N LEU A 32 0.77 -27.78 30.88
CA LEU A 32 0.95 -26.95 32.07
C LEU A 32 1.12 -27.82 33.32
N VAL A 33 2.07 -27.49 34.19
CA VAL A 33 2.25 -28.20 35.47
C VAL A 33 1.05 -28.00 36.39
N SER A 34 0.42 -26.82 36.35
CA SER A 34 -0.73 -26.48 37.20
C SER A 34 -1.98 -27.32 36.90
N SER A 35 -2.34 -27.47 35.62
CA SER A 35 -3.62 -28.07 35.21
C SER A 35 -3.50 -29.34 34.36
N ALA A 36 -2.26 -29.74 34.00
CA ALA A 36 -1.98 -30.78 33.01
C ALA A 36 -2.58 -30.53 31.61
N THR A 37 -3.05 -29.30 31.34
CA THR A 37 -3.66 -28.95 30.06
C THR A 37 -2.59 -28.82 28.97
N CYS A 38 -2.85 -29.43 27.83
CA CYS A 38 -2.05 -29.30 26.61
C CYS A 38 -2.04 -27.85 26.09
N LEU A 39 -0.85 -27.32 25.78
CA LEU A 39 -0.71 -25.93 25.30
C LEU A 39 -1.37 -25.71 23.93
N GLU A 40 -1.31 -26.69 23.02
CA GLU A 40 -1.98 -26.54 21.73
C GLU A 40 -3.51 -26.50 21.90
N CYS A 41 -4.07 -27.29 22.82
CA CYS A 41 -5.49 -27.18 23.17
C CYS A 41 -5.85 -25.78 23.69
N ILE A 42 -5.02 -25.21 24.58
CA ILE A 42 -5.25 -23.85 25.11
C ILE A 42 -5.21 -22.82 23.99
N LYS A 43 -4.25 -22.95 23.07
CA LYS A 43 -4.09 -22.05 21.93
C LYS A 43 -5.31 -22.11 21.00
N LEU A 44 -5.77 -23.32 20.64
CA LEU A 44 -6.95 -23.53 19.81
C LEU A 44 -8.22 -22.98 20.48
N ASP A 45 -8.43 -23.29 21.75
CA ASP A 45 -9.57 -22.80 22.53
C ASP A 45 -9.55 -21.27 22.69
N SER A 46 -8.37 -20.69 22.93
CA SER A 46 -8.20 -19.23 22.99
C SER A 46 -8.44 -18.55 21.65
N ALA A 47 -8.00 -19.17 20.53
CA ALA A 47 -8.29 -18.68 19.19
C ALA A 47 -9.79 -18.73 18.88
N LYS A 48 -10.47 -19.84 19.24
CA LYS A 48 -11.92 -20.00 19.12
C LYS A 48 -12.66 -18.92 19.91
N ARG A 49 -12.37 -18.77 21.21
CA ARG A 49 -12.97 -17.72 22.07
C ARG A 49 -12.72 -16.32 21.52
N ARG A 50 -11.52 -16.05 21.00
CA ARG A 50 -11.21 -14.75 20.38
C ARG A 50 -12.08 -14.51 19.15
N LYS A 51 -12.26 -15.51 18.28
CA LYS A 51 -13.11 -15.42 17.09
C LYS A 51 -14.58 -15.18 17.47
N GLU A 52 -15.09 -15.91 18.47
CA GLU A 52 -16.46 -15.76 18.96
C GLU A 52 -16.71 -14.39 19.61
N LYS A 53 -15.76 -13.88 20.39
CA LYS A 53 -15.87 -12.55 21.03
C LYS A 53 -15.54 -11.39 20.09
N TRP A 54 -14.87 -11.64 18.96
CA TRP A 54 -14.41 -10.60 18.04
C TRP A 54 -15.52 -9.66 17.58
N PRO A 55 -16.72 -10.11 17.18
CA PRO A 55 -17.80 -9.20 16.76
C PRO A 55 -18.17 -8.17 17.82
N VAL A 56 -18.28 -8.59 19.09
CA VAL A 56 -18.63 -7.70 20.21
C VAL A 56 -17.50 -6.72 20.53
N VAL A 57 -16.26 -7.21 20.57
CA VAL A 57 -15.08 -6.35 20.79
C VAL A 57 -14.91 -5.34 19.65
N HIS A 58 -15.13 -5.78 18.42
CA HIS A 58 -15.05 -4.94 17.24
C HIS A 58 -16.13 -3.85 17.24
N GLU A 59 -17.37 -4.19 17.59
CA GLU A 59 -18.46 -3.22 17.67
C GLU A 59 -18.25 -2.20 18.79
N THR A 60 -17.81 -2.64 19.97
CA THR A 60 -17.47 -1.72 21.06
C THR A 60 -16.31 -0.79 20.70
N TYR A 61 -15.28 -1.29 20.00
CA TYR A 61 -14.19 -0.48 19.48
C TYR A 61 -14.64 0.53 18.42
N LYS A 62 -15.50 0.11 17.47
CA LYS A 62 -16.11 1.01 16.48
C LYS A 62 -16.88 2.15 17.14
N ARG A 63 -17.71 1.83 18.14
CA ARG A 63 -18.45 2.85 18.91
C ARG A 63 -17.51 3.78 19.67
N TYR A 64 -16.49 3.24 20.32
CA TYR A 64 -15.48 4.04 21.03
C TYR A 64 -14.77 5.01 20.08
N THR A 65 -14.27 4.51 18.95
CA THR A 65 -13.54 5.33 17.97
C THR A 65 -14.43 6.41 17.34
N LYS A 66 -15.70 6.11 17.05
CA LYS A 66 -16.69 7.09 16.60
C LYS A 66 -16.89 8.20 17.63
N ASN A 67 -17.16 7.84 18.88
CA ASN A 67 -17.45 8.79 19.95
C ASN A 67 -16.20 9.57 20.41
N ASN A 68 -15.01 9.00 20.24
CA ASN A 68 -13.74 9.57 20.69
C ASN A 68 -12.82 9.95 19.51
N LYS A 69 -13.40 10.31 18.36
CA LYS A 69 -12.66 10.57 17.11
C LYS A 69 -11.49 11.53 17.29
N ILE A 70 -11.70 12.63 18.03
CA ILE A 70 -10.66 13.64 18.31
C ILE A 70 -9.49 13.01 19.07
N ARG A 71 -9.79 12.29 20.16
CA ARG A 71 -8.76 11.64 21.01
C ARG A 71 -7.99 10.58 20.23
N VAL A 72 -8.68 9.73 19.49
CA VAL A 72 -8.06 8.68 18.67
C VAL A 72 -7.15 9.30 17.61
N ASN A 73 -7.61 10.35 16.92
CA ASN A 73 -6.80 11.09 15.96
C ASN A 73 -5.58 11.75 16.60
N HIS A 74 -5.73 12.32 17.81
CA HIS A 74 -4.62 12.91 18.54
C HIS A 74 -3.54 11.86 18.88
N ILE A 75 -3.94 10.70 19.41
CA ILE A 75 -3.02 9.59 19.71
C ILE A 75 -2.33 9.12 18.43
N ALA A 76 -3.10 8.88 17.36
CA ALA A 76 -2.55 8.45 16.07
C ALA A 76 -1.54 9.48 15.52
N ARG A 77 -1.85 10.77 15.61
CA ARG A 77 -0.96 11.87 15.21
C ARG A 77 0.31 11.87 16.05
N LYS A 78 0.22 11.72 17.37
CA LYS A 78 1.38 11.64 18.27
C LYS A 78 2.29 10.45 17.92
N CYS A 79 1.72 9.27 17.74
CA CYS A 79 2.46 8.08 17.30
C CYS A 79 3.13 8.29 15.92
N TYR A 80 2.48 8.99 15.00
CA TYR A 80 3.02 9.31 13.68
C TYR A 80 4.14 10.35 13.73
N MET A 81 4.03 11.36 14.60
CA MET A 81 5.06 12.39 14.81
C MET A 81 6.30 11.86 15.53
N ASN A 82 6.14 10.89 16.44
CA ASN A 82 7.26 10.27 17.16
C ASN A 82 8.12 9.35 16.28
N LYS A 83 7.66 8.99 15.07
CA LYS A 83 8.47 8.23 14.12
C LYS A 83 9.45 9.15 13.40
N ASP A 84 10.69 8.68 13.27
CA ASP A 84 11.73 9.37 12.51
C ASP A 84 11.25 9.75 11.09
N LYS A 85 11.45 11.01 10.73
CA LYS A 85 10.99 11.60 9.46
C LYS A 85 11.66 10.94 8.25
N ASN A 86 12.96 10.61 8.35
CA ASN A 86 13.72 9.99 7.27
C ASN A 86 13.27 8.55 7.05
N VAL A 87 13.04 7.80 8.14
CA VAL A 87 12.46 6.45 8.07
C VAL A 87 11.09 6.50 7.40
N ARG A 88 10.21 7.42 7.83
CA ARG A 88 8.87 7.57 7.23
C ARG A 88 8.90 7.93 5.75
N THR A 89 9.83 8.78 5.33
CA THR A 89 9.96 9.22 3.94
C THR A 89 10.48 8.08 3.07
N THR A 90 11.47 7.35 3.56
CA THR A 90 12.05 6.19 2.87
C THR A 90 11.05 5.06 2.70
N THR A 91 10.35 4.66 3.77
CA THR A 91 9.30 3.63 3.67
C THR A 91 8.16 4.02 2.74
N GLN A 92 7.75 5.30 2.72
CA GLN A 92 6.74 5.77 1.77
C GLN A 92 7.24 5.72 0.33
N PHE A 93 8.51 6.07 0.10
CA PHE A 93 9.12 6.01 -1.22
C PHE A 93 9.19 4.56 -1.72
N GLU A 94 9.71 3.63 -0.92
CA GLU A 94 9.83 2.21 -1.26
C GLU A 94 8.46 1.60 -1.60
N ARG A 95 7.42 1.91 -0.82
CA ARG A 95 6.05 1.47 -1.09
C ARG A 95 5.51 1.99 -2.42
N ARG A 96 5.78 3.25 -2.75
CA ARG A 96 5.39 3.84 -4.04
C ARG A 96 6.16 3.19 -5.18
N GLN A 97 7.45 2.94 -5.00
CA GLN A 97 8.30 2.32 -6.02
C GLN A 97 7.84 0.90 -6.34
N ALA A 98 7.57 0.10 -5.31
CA ALA A 98 7.08 -1.28 -5.47
C ALA A 98 5.68 -1.38 -6.12
N ASN A 99 4.89 -0.31 -6.08
CA ASN A 99 3.50 -0.30 -6.55
C ASN A 99 3.19 0.95 -7.37
N TYR A 100 4.09 1.31 -8.30
CA TYR A 100 4.03 2.61 -8.96
C TYR A 100 2.80 2.76 -9.88
N ALA A 101 2.42 1.73 -10.63
CA ALA A 101 1.21 1.75 -11.45
C ALA A 101 -0.06 1.94 -10.59
N ASN A 102 -0.15 1.26 -9.43
CA ASN A 102 -1.23 1.46 -8.46
C ASN A 102 -1.24 2.88 -7.87
N TYR A 103 -0.05 3.44 -7.63
CA TYR A 103 0.09 4.83 -7.22
C TYR A 103 -0.47 5.79 -8.29
N LEU A 104 -0.13 5.59 -9.57
CA LEU A 104 -0.67 6.38 -10.68
C LEU A 104 -2.20 6.26 -10.76
N LEU A 105 -2.73 5.03 -10.75
CA LEU A 105 -4.17 4.75 -10.78
C LEU A 105 -4.91 5.48 -9.65
N SER A 106 -4.40 5.39 -8.42
CA SER A 106 -5.00 6.07 -7.26
C SER A 106 -4.98 7.59 -7.41
N ARG A 107 -3.92 8.16 -8.02
CA ARG A 107 -3.80 9.60 -8.23
C ARG A 107 -4.80 10.09 -9.27
N VAL A 108 -4.93 9.40 -10.40
CA VAL A 108 -5.87 9.79 -11.44
C VAL A 108 -7.32 9.55 -11.04
N LYS A 109 -7.62 8.49 -10.26
CA LYS A 109 -8.95 8.27 -9.70
C LYS A 109 -9.42 9.43 -8.82
N GLY A 110 -8.52 9.96 -7.98
CA GLY A 110 -8.80 11.15 -7.18
C GLY A 110 -9.07 12.40 -8.03
N ARG A 111 -8.29 12.59 -9.10
CA ARG A 111 -8.47 13.70 -10.05
C ARG A 111 -9.78 13.60 -10.83
N ALA A 112 -10.10 12.42 -11.35
CA ALA A 112 -11.34 12.16 -12.09
C ALA A 112 -12.56 12.48 -11.23
N LYS A 113 -12.55 12.04 -9.96
CA LYS A 113 -13.60 12.36 -8.99
C LYS A 113 -13.72 13.86 -8.72
N HIS A 114 -12.59 14.56 -8.53
CA HIS A 114 -12.60 15.99 -8.25
C HIS A 114 -13.15 16.81 -9.42
N ASN A 115 -12.83 16.40 -10.65
CA ASN A 115 -13.21 17.13 -11.86
C ASN A 115 -14.46 16.56 -12.55
N ASN A 116 -15.19 15.65 -11.89
CA ASN A 116 -16.38 14.97 -12.42
C ASN A 116 -16.17 14.37 -13.83
N MET A 117 -15.06 13.67 -14.02
CA MET A 117 -14.69 13.03 -15.29
C MET A 117 -15.05 11.54 -15.27
N GLU A 118 -15.36 11.01 -16.45
CA GLU A 118 -15.53 9.57 -16.65
C GLU A 118 -14.26 8.80 -16.28
N PHE A 119 -14.44 7.60 -15.70
CA PHE A 119 -13.36 6.77 -15.20
C PHE A 119 -13.71 5.28 -15.36
N ASP A 120 -13.02 4.57 -16.25
CA ASP A 120 -13.24 3.14 -16.54
C ASP A 120 -11.92 2.32 -16.65
N ILE A 121 -10.76 2.93 -16.39
CA ILE A 121 -9.49 2.21 -16.45
C ILE A 121 -9.23 1.35 -15.20
N THR A 122 -8.57 0.22 -15.41
CA THR A 122 -8.03 -0.64 -14.35
C THR A 122 -6.50 -0.51 -14.29
N ILE A 123 -5.86 -1.32 -13.45
CA ILE A 123 -4.39 -1.39 -13.38
C ILE A 123 -3.79 -1.96 -14.67
N ASP A 124 -4.51 -2.83 -15.38
CA ASP A 124 -4.04 -3.52 -16.58
C ASP A 124 -3.94 -2.56 -17.78
N ASP A 125 -4.69 -1.46 -17.75
CA ASP A 125 -4.61 -0.39 -18.74
C ASP A 125 -3.39 0.53 -18.54
N ILE A 126 -2.59 0.33 -17.48
CA ILE A 126 -1.43 1.16 -17.15
C ILE A 126 -0.14 0.38 -17.37
N THR A 127 0.44 0.56 -18.56
CA THR A 127 1.81 0.09 -18.86
C THR A 127 2.79 1.25 -18.75
N ILE A 128 3.83 1.10 -17.94
CA ILE A 128 4.88 2.10 -17.76
C ILE A 128 6.07 1.71 -18.64
N PRO A 129 6.34 2.42 -19.75
CA PRO A 129 7.49 2.12 -20.60
C PRO A 129 8.80 2.57 -19.93
N GLU A 130 9.92 1.99 -20.34
CA GLU A 130 11.26 2.44 -19.90
C GLU A 130 11.63 3.81 -20.48
N VAL A 131 11.07 4.16 -21.64
CA VAL A 131 11.35 5.38 -22.39
C VAL A 131 10.06 6.12 -22.71
N CYS A 132 10.09 7.44 -22.62
CA CYS A 132 8.96 8.30 -22.96
C CYS A 132 8.66 8.19 -24.47
N PRO A 133 7.41 7.87 -24.86
CA PRO A 133 7.06 7.71 -26.27
C PRO A 133 7.08 9.02 -27.07
N ILE A 134 7.06 10.19 -26.41
CA ILE A 134 7.04 11.50 -27.09
C ILE A 134 8.46 12.06 -27.31
N PHE A 135 9.32 11.99 -26.29
CA PHE A 135 10.65 12.64 -26.33
C PHE A 135 11.83 11.68 -26.34
N GLY A 136 11.60 10.36 -26.29
CA GLY A 136 12.69 9.39 -26.24
C GLY A 136 13.56 9.44 -24.97
N ILE A 137 13.10 10.13 -23.92
CA ILE A 137 13.85 10.25 -22.66
C ILE A 137 13.56 9.06 -21.72
N PRO A 138 14.56 8.55 -20.99
CA PRO A 138 14.37 7.43 -20.06
C PRO A 138 13.47 7.86 -18.89
N LEU A 139 12.41 7.10 -18.64
CA LEU A 139 11.50 7.33 -17.53
C LEU A 139 12.07 6.75 -16.24
N SER A 140 12.01 7.53 -15.17
CA SER A 140 12.51 7.10 -13.86
C SER A 140 11.69 7.75 -12.75
N PHE A 141 11.57 7.05 -11.63
CA PHE A 141 10.95 7.57 -10.41
C PHE A 141 11.81 7.24 -9.18
N ASN A 142 13.11 7.00 -9.40
CA ASN A 142 14.08 6.68 -8.37
C ASN A 142 14.41 7.90 -7.49
N LYS A 143 15.11 7.72 -6.37
CA LYS A 143 15.64 8.87 -5.62
C LYS A 143 16.58 9.67 -6.53
N ASN A 144 16.50 11.00 -6.49
CA ASN A 144 17.35 11.94 -7.24
C ASN A 144 17.21 11.91 -8.78
N HIS A 145 16.17 11.29 -9.35
CA HIS A 145 15.92 11.40 -10.79
C HIS A 145 15.49 12.82 -11.19
N ASN A 146 15.66 13.16 -12.47
CA ASN A 146 15.09 14.38 -13.03
C ASN A 146 13.56 14.28 -12.99
N ARG A 147 12.90 15.22 -12.30
CA ARG A 147 11.43 15.29 -12.18
C ARG A 147 10.71 15.31 -13.52
N ASP A 148 11.35 15.83 -14.56
CA ASP A 148 10.78 15.89 -15.90
C ASP A 148 10.70 14.51 -16.58
N ASN A 149 11.48 13.53 -16.09
CA ASN A 149 11.49 12.14 -16.52
C ASN A 149 10.53 11.26 -15.69
N THR A 150 9.82 11.80 -14.70
CA THR A 150 8.84 11.01 -13.94
C THR A 150 7.73 10.52 -14.89
N PRO A 151 7.34 9.23 -14.85
CA PRO A 151 6.18 8.76 -15.59
C PRO A 151 4.89 9.43 -15.11
N SER A 152 4.09 9.93 -16.03
CA SER A 152 2.79 10.57 -15.81
C SER A 152 1.73 9.89 -16.67
N LEU A 153 0.57 9.60 -16.08
CA LEU A 153 -0.57 9.07 -16.82
C LEU A 153 -1.36 10.23 -17.45
N ASP A 154 -1.22 10.38 -18.76
CA ASP A 154 -1.86 11.42 -19.57
C ASP A 154 -3.11 10.88 -20.28
N ARG A 155 -4.03 11.79 -20.62
CA ARG A 155 -5.20 11.48 -21.45
C ARG A 155 -4.87 11.84 -22.89
N VAL A 156 -4.93 10.89 -23.81
CA VAL A 156 -4.60 11.10 -25.23
C VAL A 156 -5.47 12.23 -25.79
N ASP A 157 -6.78 12.10 -25.61
CA ASP A 157 -7.78 13.13 -25.86
C ASP A 157 -8.23 13.78 -24.54
N ASN A 158 -7.94 15.07 -24.37
CA ASN A 158 -8.27 15.84 -23.19
C ASN A 158 -9.78 16.13 -23.02
N SER A 159 -10.57 15.98 -24.10
CA SER A 159 -12.04 16.12 -24.06
C SER A 159 -12.72 14.93 -23.41
N LYS A 160 -12.03 13.79 -23.32
CA LYS A 160 -12.53 12.55 -22.73
C LYS A 160 -11.99 12.34 -21.31
N GLY A 161 -12.64 11.43 -20.58
CA GLY A 161 -12.23 11.00 -19.26
C GLY A 161 -11.04 10.02 -19.26
N TYR A 162 -10.81 9.41 -18.11
CA TYR A 162 -9.86 8.31 -17.94
C TYR A 162 -10.55 6.98 -18.31
N ILE A 163 -10.75 6.76 -19.60
CA ILE A 163 -11.38 5.56 -20.17
C ILE A 163 -10.36 4.68 -20.89
N LYS A 164 -10.69 3.40 -21.09
CA LYS A 164 -9.85 2.44 -21.78
C LYS A 164 -9.49 2.93 -23.19
N GLY A 165 -8.23 2.81 -23.57
CA GLY A 165 -7.71 3.29 -24.84
C GLY A 165 -7.51 4.81 -24.95
N ASN A 166 -7.93 5.62 -23.97
CA ASN A 166 -7.68 7.08 -23.94
C ASN A 166 -6.56 7.49 -22.97
N VAL A 167 -5.77 6.55 -22.48
CA VAL A 167 -4.71 6.83 -21.49
C VAL A 167 -3.36 6.35 -21.98
N GLN A 168 -2.32 7.10 -21.68
CA GLN A 168 -0.95 6.74 -22.00
C GLN A 168 0.01 7.25 -20.94
N VAL A 169 1.03 6.44 -20.60
CA VAL A 169 2.11 6.90 -19.72
C VAL A 169 3.17 7.63 -20.55
N ILE A 170 3.36 8.91 -20.25
CA ILE A 170 4.35 9.81 -20.87
C ILE A 170 5.21 10.47 -19.80
N SER A 171 6.27 11.18 -20.18
CA SER A 171 7.07 11.93 -19.20
C SER A 171 6.30 13.13 -18.63
N MET A 172 6.59 13.49 -17.38
CA MET A 172 6.05 14.70 -16.74
C MET A 172 6.33 15.97 -17.56
N ARG A 173 7.46 16.03 -18.27
CA ARG A 173 7.76 17.12 -19.22
C ARG A 173 6.75 17.16 -20.36
N ALA A 174 6.50 16.01 -21.01
CA ALA A 174 5.57 15.93 -22.12
C ALA A 174 4.14 16.27 -21.68
N ASN A 175 3.72 15.74 -20.53
CA ASN A 175 2.41 16.05 -19.94
C ASN A 175 2.27 17.54 -19.62
N ARG A 176 3.34 18.22 -19.19
CA ARG A 176 3.30 19.66 -18.89
C ARG A 176 3.22 20.50 -20.16
N LEU A 177 3.95 20.12 -21.20
CA LEU A 177 3.92 20.80 -22.50
C LEU A 177 2.57 20.61 -23.20
N LYS A 178 2.00 19.40 -23.12
CA LYS A 178 0.67 19.11 -23.67
C LYS A 178 -0.44 19.79 -22.87
N SER A 179 -0.38 19.72 -21.53
CA SER A 179 -1.37 20.31 -20.61
C SER A 179 -2.81 20.18 -21.14
N ASP A 180 -3.47 21.31 -21.37
CA ASP A 180 -4.79 21.55 -21.94
C ASP A 180 -4.72 22.13 -23.35
N ALA A 181 -3.52 22.19 -23.95
CA ALA A 181 -3.32 22.75 -25.27
C ALA A 181 -4.10 21.95 -26.33
N THR A 182 -4.77 22.69 -27.21
CA THR A 182 -5.38 22.15 -28.42
C THR A 182 -4.33 21.88 -29.47
N LEU A 183 -4.64 20.97 -30.40
CA LEU A 183 -3.74 20.68 -31.52
C LEU A 183 -3.48 21.93 -32.39
N SER A 184 -4.47 22.83 -32.51
CA SER A 184 -4.31 24.12 -33.19
C SER A 184 -3.31 25.05 -32.50
N GLU A 185 -3.37 25.16 -31.17
CA GLU A 185 -2.43 25.99 -30.41
C GLU A 185 -1.00 25.44 -30.51
N LEU A 186 -0.85 24.11 -30.42
CA LEU A 186 0.45 23.47 -30.60
C LEU A 186 1.03 23.71 -32.01
N ARG A 187 0.19 23.63 -33.06
CA ARG A 187 0.61 23.98 -34.42
C ARG A 187 1.00 25.44 -34.57
N ALA A 188 0.25 26.36 -33.95
CA ALA A 188 0.58 27.78 -33.97
C ALA A 188 1.93 28.06 -33.29
N LEU A 189 2.23 27.39 -32.18
CA LEU A 189 3.52 27.47 -31.50
C LEU A 189 4.66 26.93 -32.37
N ILE A 190 4.45 25.79 -33.06
CA ILE A 190 5.43 25.24 -34.00
C ILE A 190 5.74 26.24 -35.11
N ASN A 191 4.70 26.76 -35.78
CA ASN A 191 4.86 27.74 -36.86
C ASN A 191 5.61 29.00 -36.39
N TYR A 192 5.37 29.46 -35.16
CA TYR A 192 6.10 30.58 -34.58
C TYR A 192 7.57 30.24 -34.35
N MET A 193 7.88 29.05 -33.82
CA MET A 193 9.26 28.62 -33.55
C MET A 193 10.07 28.44 -34.84
N GLU A 194 9.47 27.86 -35.88
CA GLU A 194 10.10 27.63 -37.18
C GLU A 194 10.52 28.93 -37.89
N GLN A 195 9.91 30.08 -37.55
CA GLN A 195 10.33 31.38 -38.09
C GLN A 195 11.71 31.82 -37.58
N TYR A 196 12.14 31.33 -36.42
CA TYR A 196 13.36 31.79 -35.74
C TYR A 196 14.39 30.68 -35.53
N ILE A 197 13.96 29.41 -35.54
CA ILE A 197 14.82 28.26 -35.33
C ILE A 197 15.01 27.58 -36.68
N HIS A 198 16.17 27.79 -37.30
CA HIS A 198 16.59 26.99 -38.44
C HIS A 198 17.28 25.74 -37.90
N GLU A 199 16.63 24.58 -38.06
CA GLU A 199 17.28 23.31 -37.78
C GLU A 199 18.52 23.18 -38.68
N SER A 200 19.70 23.06 -38.06
CA SER A 200 20.97 22.82 -38.75
C SER A 200 21.17 21.34 -39.01
#